data_AF-A0A139XG05-F1
#
_entry.id   AF-A0A139XG05-F1
#
_cell.length_a   1.000
_cell.length_b   1.000
_cell.length_c   1.000
_cell.angle_alpha   90.00
_cell.angle_beta   90.00
_cell.angle_gamma   90.00
#
_symmetry.space_group_name_H-M   'P 1'
#
loop_
_entity.id
_entity.type
_entity.pdbx_description
1 polymer ?
#
loop_
_entity_poly.entity_id
_entity_poly.type
_entity_poly.pdbx_seq_one_letter_code
_entity_poly.pdbx_strand_id
1 'polypeptide(L)' 'MSCKYLAFIYYYTKLNGYPPAEADMQHYFKTTPPTVHNMVVTLENLGLIEREKGKPRSIRLLLTREELPDLE' A
#
# COMPACT_ATOMS: atom_id res chain seq x y z
N MET A 1 15.67 0.54 0.37
CA MET A 1 14.51 0.60 -0.55
C MET A 1 13.35 1.23 0.21
N SER A 2 13.24 2.57 0.22
CA SER A 2 12.31 3.30 1.08
C SER A 2 10.99 3.62 0.34
N CYS A 3 10.05 2.67 0.31
CA CYS A 3 8.70 2.99 -0.13
C CYS A 3 7.77 3.15 1.09
N LYS A 4 7.48 4.41 1.46
CA LYS A 4 6.56 4.75 2.56
C LYS A 4 5.17 4.11 2.42
N TYR A 5 4.75 3.78 1.19
CA TYR A 5 3.48 3.10 0.93
C TYR A 5 3.48 1.65 1.44
N LEU A 6 4.58 0.90 1.30
CA LEU A 6 4.66 -0.48 1.80
C LEU A 6 4.57 -0.53 3.33
N ALA A 7 5.32 0.36 4.00
CA ALA A 7 5.23 0.53 5.44
C ALA A 7 3.82 0.93 5.87
N PHE A 8 3.19 1.89 5.18
CA PHE A 8 1.83 2.31 5.47
C PHE A 8 0.82 1.16 5.32
N ILE A 9 0.87 0.40 4.23
CA ILE A 9 -0.02 -0.76 4.00
C ILE A 9 0.14 -1.77 5.15
N TYR A 10 1.38 -2.05 5.57
CA TYR A 10 1.66 -2.97 6.68
C TYR A 10 1.05 -2.48 8.00
N TYR A 11 1.37 -1.26 8.42
CA TYR A 11 0.90 -0.73 9.70
C TYR A 11 -0.60 -0.49 9.70
N TYR A 12 -1.18 0.00 8.61
CA TYR A 12 -2.62 0.15 8.47
C TYR A 12 -3.33 -1.20 8.63
N THR A 13 -2.83 -2.25 7.97
CA THR A 13 -3.40 -3.60 8.08
C THR A 13 -3.25 -4.15 9.51
N LYS A 14 -2.08 -3.95 10.12
CA LYS A 14 -1.80 -4.38 11.50
C LYS A 14 -2.71 -3.71 12.52
N LEU A 15 -3.01 -2.41 12.33
CA LEU A 15 -3.82 -1.62 13.27
C LEU A 15 -5.32 -1.80 13.05
N ASN A 16 -5.78 -1.90 11.80
CA ASN A 16 -7.21 -1.93 11.47
C ASN A 16 -7.75 -3.35 11.19
N GLY A 17 -6.88 -4.34 10.99
CA GLY A 17 -7.27 -5.71 10.67
C GLY A 17 -7.66 -5.94 9.20
N TYR A 18 -7.60 -4.91 8.35
CA TYR A 18 -7.85 -4.98 6.91
C TYR A 18 -6.93 -4.01 6.15
N PRO A 19 -6.59 -4.27 4.87
CA PRO A 19 -5.68 -3.42 4.11
C PRO A 19 -6.34 -2.09 3.70
N PRO A 20 -5.54 -1.03 3.49
CA PRO A 20 -6.09 0.26 3.08
C PRO A 20 -6.69 0.21 1.68
N ALA A 21 -7.68 1.07 1.44
CA ALA A 21 -8.08 1.46 0.09
C ALA A 21 -7.16 2.57 -0.46
N GLU A 22 -7.23 2.82 -1.77
CA GLU A 22 -6.53 3.96 -2.40
C GLU A 22 -6.92 5.30 -1.74
N ALA A 23 -8.17 5.46 -1.33
CA ALA A 23 -8.63 6.67 -0.63
C ALA A 23 -7.97 6.87 0.75
N ASP A 24 -7.71 5.80 1.51
CA ASP A 24 -7.01 5.88 2.80
C ASP A 24 -5.58 6.40 2.61
N MET A 25 -4.90 5.89 1.58
CA MET A 25 -3.56 6.35 1.21
C MET A 25 -3.55 7.80 0.73
N GLN A 26 -4.53 8.20 -0.10
CA GLN A 26 -4.69 9.60 -0.54
C GLN A 26 -4.82 10.55 0.64
N HIS A 27 -5.66 10.19 1.62
CA HIS A 27 -5.89 10.99 2.82
C HIS A 27 -4.62 11.11 3.67
N TYR A 28 -3.93 9.99 3.92
CA TYR A 28 -2.73 9.97 4.73
C TYR A 28 -1.56 10.74 4.09
N PHE A 29 -1.28 10.46 2.81
CA PHE A 29 -0.16 11.08 2.10
C PHE A 29 -0.48 12.47 1.55
N LYS A 30 -1.74 12.93 1.62
CA LYS A 30 -2.21 14.19 1.05
C LYS A 30 -1.88 14.31 -0.44
N THR A 31 -2.07 13.22 -1.17
CA THR A 31 -1.79 13.11 -2.60
C THR A 31 -3.06 12.99 -3.41
N THR A 32 -2.93 13.18 -4.73
CA THR A 32 -4.07 13.09 -5.65
C THR A 32 -4.43 11.62 -5.95
N PRO A 33 -5.69 11.32 -6.33
CA PRO A 33 -6.07 9.97 -6.72
C PRO A 33 -5.21 9.33 -7.82
N PRO A 34 -4.84 10.04 -8.90
CA PRO A 34 -3.93 9.49 -9.90
C PRO A 34 -2.54 9.15 -9.34
N THR A 35 -2.02 9.93 -8.40
CA THR A 35 -0.71 9.67 -7.78
C THR A 35 -0.71 8.36 -7.00
N VAL A 36 -1.72 8.14 -6.15
CA VAL A 36 -1.83 6.90 -5.38
C VAL A 36 -2.07 5.71 -6.31
N HIS A 37 -2.95 5.87 -7.30
CA HIS A 37 -3.23 4.81 -8.25
C HIS A 37 -1.96 4.36 -8.99
N ASN A 38 -1.19 5.30 -9.53
CA ASN A 38 0.07 5.01 -10.21
C ASN A 38 1.09 4.35 -9.27
N MET A 39 1.14 4.76 -8.01
CA MET A 39 2.02 4.13 -7.02
C MET A 39 1.61 2.67 -6.75
N VAL A 40 0.31 2.40 -6.57
CA VAL A 40 -0.21 1.04 -6.38
C VAL A 40 0.10 0.17 -7.59
N VAL A 41 -0.14 0.67 -8.81
CA VAL A 41 0.23 -0.03 -10.07
C VAL A 41 1.74 -0.30 -10.14
N THR A 42 2.56 0.67 -9.72
CA THR A 42 4.03 0.49 -9.71
C THR A 42 4.45 -0.61 -8.75
N LEU A 43 3.89 -0.65 -7.54
CA LEU A 43 4.19 -1.69 -6.54
C LEU A 43 3.72 -3.08 -6.99
N GLU A 44 2.57 -3.16 -7.67
CA GLU A 44 2.03 -4.39 -8.25
C GLU A 44 2.95 -4.90 -9.38
N ASN A 45 3.38 -4.02 -10.29
CA ASN A 45 4.31 -4.37 -11.37
C ASN A 45 5.69 -4.79 -10.87
N LEU A 46 6.13 -4.27 -9.72
CA LEU A 46 7.37 -4.67 -9.06
C LEU A 46 7.24 -5.99 -8.28
N GLY A 47 6.04 -6.58 -8.21
CA GLY A 47 5.79 -7.81 -7.46
C GLY A 47 5.87 -7.64 -5.94
N LEU A 48 5.74 -6.41 -5.43
CA LEU A 48 5.82 -6.11 -4.00
C LEU A 48 4.45 -6.22 -3.32
N ILE A 49 3.39 -6.06 -4.10
CA ILE A 49 1.99 -6.23 -3.67
C ILE A 49 1.20 -6.99 -4.73
N GLU A 50 0.07 -7.56 -4.32
CA GLU A 50 -1.01 -8.03 -5.19
C GLU A 50 -2.32 -7.32 -4.86
N ARG A 51 -3.23 -7.22 -5.83
CA ARG A 51 -4.58 -6.68 -5.62
C ARG A 51 -5.59 -7.30 -6.59
N GLU A 52 -6.87 -7.18 -6.23
CA GLU A 52 -7.96 -7.52 -7.15
C GLU A 52 -8.55 -6.25 -7.78
N LYS A 53 -8.53 -6.18 -9.11
CA LYS A 53 -9.08 -5.03 -9.85
C LYS A 53 -10.56 -4.82 -9.52
N GLY A 54 -10.92 -3.59 -9.19
CA GLY A 54 -12.30 -3.21 -8.87
C GLY A 54 -12.79 -3.63 -7.48
N LYS A 55 -11.97 -4.34 -6.69
CA LYS A 55 -12.31 -4.66 -5.30
C LYS A 55 -11.58 -3.74 -4.33
N PRO A 56 -12.30 -2.92 -3.53
CA PRO A 56 -11.67 -2.12 -2.50
C PRO A 56 -11.04 -3.02 -1.44
N ARG A 57 -9.97 -2.55 -0.79
CA ARG A 57 -9.31 -3.26 0.33
C ARG A 57 -8.87 -4.69 -0.04
N SER A 58 -8.38 -4.86 -1.27
CA SER A 58 -7.85 -6.14 -1.77
C SER A 58 -6.32 -6.20 -1.81
N ILE A 59 -5.64 -5.13 -1.41
CA ILE A 59 -4.17 -5.04 -1.44
C ILE A 59 -3.59 -6.04 -0.43
N ARG A 60 -2.64 -6.88 -0.88
CA ARG A 60 -1.85 -7.75 -0.02
C ARG A 60 -0.36 -7.53 -0.29
N LEU A 61 0.43 -7.49 0.78
CA LEU A 61 1.89 -7.41 0.70
C LEU A 61 2.44 -8.79 0.36
N LEU A 62 3.41 -8.83 -0.56
CA LEU A 62 4.15 -10.03 -0.94
C LEU A 62 5.54 -10.10 -0.29
N LEU A 63 5.83 -9.16 0.61
CA LEU A 63 7.09 -9.01 1.33
C LEU A 63 6.94 -9.50 2.77
N THR A 64 8.02 -10.05 3.34
CA THR A 64 8.10 -10.34 4.77
C THR A 64 8.33 -9.05 5.56
N ARG A 65 8.18 -9.12 6.89
CA ARG A 65 8.38 -7.94 7.74
C ARG A 65 9.80 -7.40 7.65
N GLU A 66 10.78 -8.27 7.47
CA GLU A 66 12.21 -7.95 7.40
C GLU A 66 12.58 -7.18 6.13
N GLU A 67 11.79 -7.34 5.07
CA GLU A 67 11.98 -6.66 3.79
C GLU A 67 11.30 -5.28 3.74
N LEU A 68 10.39 -5.03 4.68
CA LEU A 68 9.62 -3.79 4.71
C LEU A 68 10.44 -2.66 5.37
N PRO A 69 10.42 -1.44 4.79
CA PRO A 69 10.97 -0.28 5.47
C PRO A 69 10.14 0.05 6.72
N ASP A 70 10.78 0.69 7.69
CA ASP A 70 10.05 1.32 8.79
C ASP A 70 9.35 2.60 8.32
N LEU A 71 8.25 2.94 9.00
CA LEU A 71 7.50 4.15 8.71
C LEU A 71 8.18 5.33 9.43
N GLU A 72 8.98 6.10 8.69
CA GLU A 72 9.56 7.39 9.14
C GLU A 72 8.55 8.53 9.10
#